data_AF-A0AAJ1JB26-F1
#
_entry.id   AF-A0AAJ1JB26-F1
#
_cell.length_a   1.000
_cell.length_b   1.000
_cell.length_c   1.000
_cell.angle_alpha   90.00
_cell.angle_beta   90.00
_cell.angle_gamma   90.00
#
_symmetry.space_group_name_H-M   'P 1'
#
loop_
_entity.id
_entity.type
_entity.pdbx_description
1 polymer ?
#
loop_
_entity_poly.entity_id
_entity_poly.type
_entity_poly.pdbx_seq_one_letter_code
_entity_poly.pdbx_strand_id
1 'polypeptide(L)'
;MKNLKAALLAPRSHVKAVEIFGTAVNLRRMTATELMDLEDAVEKLSEAGNGREASRLNVQIVLDCLVDDKGKPIPPGDLPTAEELMDAHDNATIIAAINLVKRHSIGTLEEAEKN
;
A
#
# COMPACT_ATOMS: atom_id res chain seq x y z
N MET A 1 35.34 3.89 -1.08
CA MET A 1 34.23 2.99 -1.50
C MET A 1 33.02 3.33 -0.66
N LYS A 2 31.85 3.63 -1.26
CA LYS A 2 30.60 3.67 -0.48
C LYS A 2 30.45 2.29 0.17
N ASN A 3 30.19 2.24 1.48
CA ASN A 3 30.05 1.01 2.26
C ASN A 3 29.02 0.08 1.58
N LEU A 4 29.41 -1.15 1.21
CA LEU A 4 28.53 -2.13 0.53
C LEU A 4 27.22 -2.32 1.29
N LYS A 5 27.26 -2.36 2.63
CA LYS A 5 26.07 -2.46 3.47
C LYS A 5 25.11 -1.29 3.23
N ALA A 6 25.62 -0.06 3.16
CA ALA A 6 24.80 1.13 2.92
C ALA A 6 24.19 1.13 1.50
N ALA A 7 24.91 0.60 0.51
CA ALA A 7 24.39 0.48 -0.86
C ALA A 7 23.27 -0.56 -0.97
N LEU A 8 23.40 -1.71 -0.28
CA LEU A 8 22.40 -2.77 -0.29
C LEU A 8 21.15 -2.43 0.53
N LEU A 9 21.29 -1.62 1.58
CA LEU A 9 20.16 -1.18 2.41
C LEU A 9 19.52 0.13 1.92
N ALA A 10 20.03 0.73 0.84
CA ALA A 10 19.41 1.91 0.27
C ALA A 10 18.06 1.53 -0.35
N PRO A 11 16.93 2.09 0.15
CA PRO A 11 15.62 1.76 -0.38
C PRO A 11 15.53 2.17 -1.85
N ARG A 12 15.09 1.24 -2.70
CA ARG A 12 14.72 1.56 -4.08
C ARG A 12 13.29 2.05 -4.07
N SER A 13 13.10 3.36 -4.18
CA SER A 13 11.78 3.97 -4.29
C SER A 13 11.18 3.62 -5.65
N HIS A 14 10.50 2.48 -5.73
CA HIS A 14 9.64 2.15 -6.86
C HIS A 14 8.33 2.92 -6.68
N VAL A 15 8.20 4.02 -7.42
CA VAL A 15 7.00 4.87 -7.43
C VAL A 15 6.29 4.69 -8.77
N LYS A 16 4.98 4.45 -8.74
CA LYS A 16 4.14 4.31 -9.93
C LYS A 16 2.93 5.22 -9.82
N ALA A 17 2.72 6.03 -10.86
CA ALA A 17 1.48 6.79 -11.02
C ALA A 17 0.34 5.82 -11.37
N VAL A 18 -0.76 5.90 -10.62
CA VAL A 18 -1.97 5.11 -10.81
C VAL A 18 -3.21 5.97 -10.56
N GLU A 19 -4.38 5.43 -10.85
CA GLU A 19 -5.66 6.05 -10.46
C GLU A 19 -6.31 5.23 -9.34
N ILE A 20 -6.69 5.91 -8.25
CA ILE A 20 -7.44 5.33 -7.13
C ILE A 20 -8.60 6.27 -6.82
N PHE A 21 -9.81 5.72 -6.66
CA PHE A 21 -11.05 6.51 -6.43
C PHE A 21 -11.26 7.64 -7.46
N GLY A 22 -10.86 7.43 -8.72
CA GLY A 22 -10.94 8.45 -9.78
C GLY A 22 -9.92 9.58 -9.67
N THR A 23 -8.92 9.44 -8.79
CA THR A 23 -7.88 10.46 -8.56
C THR A 23 -6.51 9.90 -8.94
N ALA A 24 -5.74 10.69 -9.70
CA ALA A 24 -4.36 10.37 -10.03
C ALA A 24 -3.47 10.51 -8.79
N VAL A 25 -2.81 9.42 -8.40
CA VAL A 25 -1.95 9.35 -7.21
C VAL A 25 -0.66 8.60 -7.52
N ASN A 26 0.36 8.80 -6.69
CA ASN A 26 1.59 8.02 -6.75
C ASN A 26 1.59 6.97 -5.64
N LEU A 27 1.88 5.72 -5.99
CA LEU A 27 2.06 4.63 -5.06
C LEU A 27 3.52 4.25 -4.94
N ARG A 28 3.98 4.00 -3.71
CA ARG A 28 5.20 3.23 -3.45
C ARG A 28 4.88 1.74 -3.34
N ARG A 29 5.90 0.90 -3.54
CA ARG A 29 5.84 -0.50 -3.12
C ARG A 29 6.03 -0.62 -1.61
N MET A 30 5.32 -1.57 -1.01
CA MET A 30 5.60 -2.03 0.35
C MET A 30 6.91 -2.83 0.38
N THR A 31 7.60 -2.79 1.52
CA THR A 31 8.67 -3.74 1.82
C THR A 31 8.08 -5.13 2.08
N ALA A 32 8.90 -6.17 1.97
CA ALA A 32 8.47 -7.53 2.27
C ALA A 32 7.93 -7.66 3.72
N THR A 33 8.58 -6.99 4.68
CA THR A 33 8.15 -6.98 6.08
C THR A 33 6.80 -6.28 6.25
N GLU A 34 6.60 -5.10 5.64
CA GLU A 34 5.29 -4.41 5.70
C GLU A 34 4.16 -5.29 5.15
N LEU A 35 4.42 -6.08 4.08
CA LEU A 35 3.41 -6.95 3.49
C LEU A 35 3.09 -8.14 4.41
N MET A 36 4.11 -8.81 4.95
CA MET A 36 3.94 -9.92 5.89
C MET A 36 3.22 -9.47 7.16
N ASP A 37 3.63 -8.34 7.73
CA ASP A 37 3.01 -7.79 8.95
C ASP A 37 1.53 -7.45 8.74
N LEU A 38 1.18 -6.93 7.55
CA LEU A 38 -0.22 -6.68 7.18
C LEU A 38 -1.02 -7.99 7.11
N GLU A 39 -0.51 -8.99 6.39
CA GLU A 39 -1.19 -10.27 6.20
C GLU A 39 -1.43 -10.97 7.55
N ASP A 40 -0.40 -11.05 8.39
CA ASP A 40 -0.49 -11.61 9.74
C ASP A 40 -1.53 -10.87 10.61
N ALA A 41 -1.55 -9.53 10.56
CA ALA A 41 -2.47 -8.74 11.37
C ALA A 41 -3.93 -8.87 10.91
N VAL A 42 -4.16 -8.88 9.59
CA VAL A 42 -5.49 -9.10 9.00
C VAL A 42 -6.00 -10.49 9.32
N GLU A 43 -5.16 -11.52 9.25
CA GLU A 43 -5.51 -12.91 9.59
C GLU A 43 -5.92 -13.01 11.06
N LYS A 44 -5.08 -12.52 11.99
CA LYS A 44 -5.35 -12.54 13.44
C LYS A 44 -6.66 -11.83 13.78
N LEU A 45 -6.94 -10.67 13.18
CA LEU A 45 -8.18 -9.94 13.39
C LEU A 45 -9.39 -10.73 12.86
N SER A 46 -9.23 -11.38 11.71
CA SER A 46 -10.30 -12.19 11.11
C SER A 46 -10.62 -13.42 11.97
N GLU A 47 -9.61 -14.14 12.44
CA GLU A 47 -9.76 -15.30 13.35
C GLU A 47 -10.40 -14.91 14.69
N ALA A 48 -10.10 -13.71 15.19
CA ALA A 48 -10.72 -13.16 16.39
C ALA A 48 -12.15 -12.66 16.20
N GLY A 49 -12.73 -12.77 14.99
CA GLY A 49 -14.07 -12.27 14.66
C GLY A 49 -14.14 -10.75 14.44
N ASN A 50 -13.00 -10.06 14.39
CA ASN A 50 -12.89 -8.61 14.22
C ASN A 50 -12.77 -8.21 12.73
N GLY A 51 -13.65 -8.74 11.89
CA GLY A 51 -13.60 -8.52 10.43
C GLY A 51 -13.68 -7.05 10.01
N ARG A 52 -14.34 -6.19 10.80
CA ARG A 52 -14.38 -4.74 10.55
C ARG A 52 -13.00 -4.10 10.70
N GLU A 53 -12.27 -4.42 11.77
CA GLU A 53 -10.91 -3.93 11.98
C GLU A 53 -9.94 -4.49 10.94
N ALA A 54 -10.10 -5.77 10.56
CA ALA A 54 -9.33 -6.36 9.46
C ALA A 54 -9.56 -5.61 8.14
N SER A 55 -10.80 -5.20 7.87
CA SER A 55 -11.15 -4.39 6.69
C SER A 55 -10.55 -2.99 6.76
N ARG A 56 -10.69 -2.31 7.91
CA ARG A 56 -10.10 -1.00 8.18
C ARG A 56 -8.59 -1.02 7.97
N LEU A 57 -7.90 -2.05 8.44
CA LEU A 57 -6.45 -2.21 8.26
C LEU A 57 -6.05 -2.39 6.79
N ASN A 58 -6.82 -3.17 6.02
CA ASN A 58 -6.59 -3.29 4.58
C ASN A 58 -6.82 -1.95 3.85
N VAL A 59 -7.78 -1.12 4.28
CA VAL A 59 -7.98 0.21 3.70
C VAL A 59 -6.84 1.15 4.08
N GLN A 60 -6.40 1.10 5.35
CA GLN A 60 -5.29 1.93 5.83
C GLN A 60 -4.00 1.70 5.01
N ILE A 61 -3.72 0.47 4.58
CA ILE A 61 -2.51 0.23 3.78
C ILE A 61 -2.54 0.93 2.42
N VAL A 62 -3.73 1.20 1.86
CA VAL A 62 -3.84 1.99 0.63
C VAL A 62 -3.28 3.39 0.86
N LEU A 63 -3.65 4.01 1.98
CA LEU A 63 -3.20 5.34 2.39
C LEU A 63 -1.70 5.37 2.70
N ASP A 64 -1.19 4.36 3.42
CA ASP A 64 0.21 4.27 3.82
C ASP A 64 1.17 4.07 2.62
N CYS A 65 0.62 3.63 1.47
CA CYS A 65 1.34 3.50 0.21
C CYS A 65 1.28 4.75 -0.67
N LEU A 66 0.44 5.74 -0.34
CA LEU A 66 0.39 7.01 -1.08
C LEU A 66 1.63 7.85 -0.78
N VAL A 67 2.23 8.38 -1.84
CA VAL A 67 3.43 9.22 -1.77
C VAL A 67 3.29 10.45 -2.67
N ASP A 68 4.09 11.47 -2.41
CA ASP A 68 4.25 12.63 -3.29
C ASP A 68 5.02 12.28 -4.58
N ASP A 69 5.22 13.27 -5.43
CA ASP A 69 6.00 13.17 -6.68
C ASP A 69 7.49 12.80 -6.47
N LYS A 70 7.99 12.93 -5.24
CA LYS A 70 9.35 12.60 -4.82
C LYS A 70 9.42 11.26 -4.08
N GLY A 71 8.31 10.53 -4.01
CA GLY A 71 8.23 9.24 -3.32
C GLY A 71 8.25 9.33 -1.79
N LYS A 72 7.96 10.50 -1.22
CA LYS A 72 7.84 10.70 0.22
C LYS A 72 6.40 10.47 0.69
N PRO A 73 6.18 9.96 1.92
CA PRO A 73 4.84 9.81 2.47
C PRO A 73 4.08 11.15 2.47
N ILE A 74 2.80 11.10 2.11
CA ILE A 74 1.90 12.25 2.20
C ILE A 74 1.61 12.54 3.68
N PRO A 75 1.60 13.81 4.14
CA PRO A 75 1.25 14.14 5.52
C PRO A 75 -0.15 13.63 5.90
N PRO A 76 -0.36 13.10 7.12
CA PRO A 76 -1.66 12.57 7.53
C PRO A 76 -2.83 13.57 7.46
N GLY A 77 -2.56 14.87 7.61
CA GLY A 77 -3.59 15.92 7.49
C GLY A 77 -4.06 16.19 6.06
N ASP A 78 -3.34 15.67 5.06
CA ASP A 78 -3.66 15.79 3.64
C ASP A 78 -4.29 14.51 3.07
N LEU A 79 -4.54 13.50 3.92
CA LEU A 79 -5.14 12.22 3.57
C LEU A 79 -6.49 12.04 4.28
N PRO A 80 -7.46 11.35 3.65
CA PRO A 80 -8.61 10.85 4.39
C PRO A 80 -8.19 9.74 5.35
N THR A 81 -9.03 9.46 6.33
CA THR A 81 -8.91 8.28 7.18
C THR A 81 -9.47 7.03 6.48
N ALA A 82 -9.06 5.85 6.95
CA ALA A 82 -9.63 4.59 6.45
C ALA A 82 -11.15 4.50 6.67
N GLU A 83 -11.67 5.04 7.76
CA GLU A 83 -13.11 5.11 8.03
C GLU A 83 -13.84 6.01 7.05
N GLU A 84 -13.32 7.21 6.78
CA GLU A 84 -13.91 8.11 5.78
C GLU A 84 -13.96 7.46 4.39
N LEU A 85 -12.93 6.70 4.00
CA LEU A 85 -12.97 5.93 2.74
C LEU A 85 -14.01 4.82 2.77
N MET A 86 -14.11 4.07 3.88
CA MET A 86 -15.09 2.98 4.03
C MET A 86 -16.54 3.50 4.06
N ASP A 87 -16.76 4.70 4.58
CA ASP A 87 -18.09 5.32 4.64
C ASP A 87 -18.48 5.98 3.30
N ALA A 88 -17.50 6.45 2.52
CA ALA A 88 -17.74 7.15 1.25
C ALA A 88 -17.85 6.23 0.02
N HIS A 89 -17.24 5.04 0.04
CA HIS A 89 -17.13 4.16 -1.13
C HIS A 89 -17.76 2.78 -0.89
N ASP A 90 -18.31 2.19 -1.96
CA ASP A 90 -18.79 0.82 -1.91
C ASP A 90 -17.63 -0.19 -1.74
N ASN A 91 -17.96 -1.37 -1.22
CA ASN A 91 -16.97 -2.40 -0.91
C ASN A 91 -16.19 -2.89 -2.15
N ALA A 92 -16.81 -2.90 -3.35
CA ALA A 92 -16.12 -3.36 -4.56
C ALA A 92 -15.02 -2.36 -4.98
N THR A 93 -15.32 -1.06 -4.87
CA THR A 93 -14.35 0.02 -5.11
C THR A 93 -13.19 -0.06 -4.12
N ILE A 94 -13.47 -0.30 -2.83
CA ILE A 94 -12.44 -0.49 -1.81
C ILE A 94 -11.54 -1.70 -2.11
N ILE A 95 -12.14 -2.85 -2.41
CA ILE A 95 -11.40 -4.09 -2.74
C ILE A 95 -10.50 -3.88 -3.97
N ALA A 96 -10.96 -3.15 -4.98
CA ALA A 96 -10.18 -2.84 -6.17
C ALA A 96 -8.91 -2.03 -5.81
N ALA A 97 -9.04 -1.01 -4.96
CA ALA A 97 -7.91 -0.20 -4.50
C ALA A 97 -6.90 -1.04 -3.70
N ILE A 98 -7.36 -1.87 -2.76
CA ILE A 98 -6.51 -2.77 -1.97
C ILE A 98 -5.73 -3.72 -2.89
N ASN A 99 -6.43 -4.35 -3.85
CA ASN A 99 -5.81 -5.28 -4.78
C ASN A 99 -4.77 -4.60 -5.69
N LEU A 100 -5.01 -3.36 -6.09
CA LEU A 100 -4.05 -2.58 -6.88
C LEU A 100 -2.74 -2.38 -6.10
N VAL A 101 -2.85 -1.96 -4.83
CA VAL A 101 -1.69 -1.75 -3.95
C VAL A 101 -0.93 -3.05 -3.71
N LYS A 102 -1.65 -4.14 -3.37
CA LYS A 102 -1.03 -5.46 -3.16
C LYS A 102 -0.30 -5.98 -4.40
N ARG A 103 -0.91 -5.88 -5.58
CA ARG A 103 -0.26 -6.27 -6.86
C ARG A 103 0.98 -5.43 -7.14
N HIS A 104 0.92 -4.12 -6.87
CA HIS A 104 2.07 -3.25 -7.07
C HIS A 104 3.24 -3.64 -6.16
N SER A 105 2.97 -4.02 -4.91
CA SER A 105 3.96 -4.43 -3.92
C SER A 105 4.61 -5.79 -4.21
N ILE A 106 3.83 -6.78 -4.65
CA ILE A 106 4.33 -8.14 -4.92
C ILE A 106 5.21 -8.16 -6.19
N GLY A 107 4.94 -7.27 -7.15
CA GLY A 107 5.55 -7.29 -8.47
C GLY A 107 5.02 -8.48 -9.27
N THR A 108 4.40 -8.23 -10.43
CA THR A 108 4.05 -9.34 -11.33
C THR A 108 5.29 -9.74 -12.13
N LEU A 109 5.46 -11.05 -12.36
CA LEU A 109 6.52 -11.59 -13.22
C LEU A 109 6.57 -10.90 -14.60
N GLU A 110 5.42 -10.44 -15.13
CA GLU A 110 5.33 -9.70 -16.38
C GLU A 110 6.06 -8.34 -16.40
N GLU A 111 6.23 -7.67 -15.25
CA GLU A 111 7.04 -6.44 -15.16
C GLU A 111 8.55 -6.74 -15.01
N ALA A 112 8.92 -7.97 -14.62
CA ALA A 112 10.30 -8.39 -14.44
C ALA A 112 11.00 -8.76 -15.76
N GLU A 113 10.26 -9.17 -16.79
CA GLU A 113 10.81 -9.56 -18.10
C GLU A 113 11.05 -8.37 -19.06
N LYS A 114 10.65 -7.14 -18.69
CA LYS A 114 10.78 -5.95 -19.56
C LYS A 114 11.91 -4.99 -19.19
N ASN A 115 12.76 -5.31 -18.20
CA ASN A 115 13.89 -4.47 -17.79
C ASN A 115 15.23 -5.20 -17.89
#